data_AF-A0A3Q0IPA4-F1
#
_entry.id   AF-A0A3Q0IPA4-F1
#
_cell.length_a   1.000
_cell.length_b   1.000
_cell.length_c   1.000
_cell.angle_alpha   90.00
_cell.angle_beta   90.00
_cell.angle_gamma   90.00
#
_symmetry.space_group_name_H-M   'P 1'
#
loop_
_entity.id
_entity.type
_entity.pdbx_description
1 polymer ?
#
loop_
_entity_poly.entity_id
_entity_poly.type
_entity_poly.pdbx_seq_one_letter_code
_entity_poly.pdbx_strand_id
1 'polypeptide(L)'
;MAHRMEINNTSVNQKDDECGALESVKAASELYSPLSGKVVEKNSAVEETPALINTACYTDGWLFKLQISDKNEVSQLMTEEKYQEYLKSDAAAKH
;
A
#
# COMPACT_ATOMS: atom_id res chain seq x y z
N MET A 1 8.42 4.92 12.69
CA MET A 1 8.10 3.49 12.83
C MET A 1 6.59 3.38 12.81
N ALA A 2 6.06 2.48 11.97
CA ALA A 2 4.64 2.14 11.99
C ALA A 2 4.28 1.57 13.37
N HIS A 3 3.18 2.04 13.93
CA HIS A 3 2.68 1.65 15.24
C HIS A 3 1.34 0.92 15.15
N ARG A 4 0.55 1.19 14.11
CA ARG A 4 -0.71 0.50 13.84
C ARG A 4 -0.97 0.46 12.35
N MET A 5 -1.51 -0.65 11.87
CA MET A 5 -1.99 -0.81 10.50
C MET A 5 -3.34 -1.50 10.55
N GLU A 6 -4.30 -1.00 9.79
CA GLU A 6 -5.61 -1.64 9.63
C GLU A 6 -6.05 -1.64 8.16
N ILE A 7 -6.73 -2.70 7.74
CA ILE A 7 -7.52 -2.74 6.51
C ILE A 7 -8.98 -2.80 6.94
N ASN A 8 -9.74 -1.74 6.71
CA ASN A 8 -11.13 -1.62 7.15
C ASN A 8 -12.12 -1.82 5.99
N ASN A 9 -11.69 -1.59 4.74
CA ASN A 9 -12.50 -1.80 3.56
C ASN A 9 -11.92 -2.93 2.68
N THR A 10 -12.72 -3.99 2.49
CA THR A 10 -12.35 -5.15 1.69
C THR A 10 -12.87 -5.09 0.25
N SER A 11 -13.71 -4.11 -0.08
CA SER A 11 -14.31 -3.93 -1.41
C SER A 11 -13.81 -2.63 -2.00
N VAL A 12 -12.86 -2.74 -2.94
CA VAL A 12 -12.22 -1.60 -3.60
C VAL A 12 -12.91 -1.42 -4.95
N ASN A 13 -13.75 -0.39 -5.06
CA ASN A 13 -14.63 -0.24 -6.23
C ASN A 13 -13.91 0.33 -7.46
N GLN A 14 -12.82 1.06 -7.24
CA GLN A 14 -12.01 1.71 -8.28
C GLN A 14 -10.56 1.87 -7.81
N LYS A 15 -9.66 2.15 -8.75
CA LYS A 15 -8.29 2.58 -8.41
C LYS A 15 -8.32 3.82 -7.50
N ASP A 16 -7.36 3.86 -6.57
CA ASP A 16 -7.17 4.92 -5.57
C ASP A 16 -8.32 5.04 -4.54
N ASP A 17 -9.16 4.00 -4.42
CA ASP A 17 -10.16 3.90 -3.35
C ASP A 17 -9.47 3.52 -2.02
N GLU A 18 -9.95 4.12 -0.93
CA GLU A 18 -9.38 3.92 0.41
C GLU A 18 -9.69 2.50 0.91
N CYS A 19 -8.66 1.80 1.38
CA CYS A 19 -8.77 0.44 1.90
C CYS A 19 -8.41 0.29 3.38
N GLY A 20 -7.79 1.31 3.97
CA GLY A 20 -7.36 1.25 5.37
C GLY A 20 -6.53 2.45 5.80
N ALA A 21 -5.78 2.28 6.89
CA ALA A 21 -4.92 3.31 7.44
C ALA A 21 -3.63 2.74 8.02
N LEU A 22 -2.57 3.55 7.96
CA LEU A 22 -1.28 3.31 8.57
C LEU A 22 -0.95 4.45 9.53
N GLU A 23 -0.74 4.11 10.79
CA GLU A 23 -0.40 5.08 11.83
C GLU A 23 1.01 4.85 12.35
N SER A 24 1.68 5.95 12.62
CA SER A 24 2.97 6.02 13.26
C SER A 24 2.89 6.95 14.47
N VAL A 25 3.97 7.00 15.25
CA VAL A 25 4.09 7.96 16.36
C VAL A 25 4.12 9.44 15.92
N LYS A 26 4.20 9.72 14.60
CA LYS A 26 4.32 11.09 14.06
C LYS A 26 3.11 11.51 13.20
N ALA A 27 2.43 10.56 12.58
CA ALA A 27 1.40 10.81 11.59
C ALA A 27 0.52 9.58 11.39
N ALA A 28 -0.71 9.82 10.97
CA ALA A 28 -1.60 8.84 10.36
C ALA A 28 -1.66 9.12 8.85
N SER A 29 -1.80 8.07 8.05
CA SER A 29 -1.97 8.17 6.60
C SER A 29 -2.98 7.14 6.14
N GLU A 30 -3.87 7.56 5.26
CA GLU A 30 -4.80 6.68 4.58
C GLU A 30 -4.04 5.74 3.61
N LEU A 31 -4.50 4.50 3.50
CA LEU A 31 -4.00 3.52 2.55
C LEU A 31 -5.00 3.42 1.40
N TYR A 32 -4.48 3.61 0.19
CA TYR A 32 -5.26 3.53 -1.04
C TYR A 32 -4.84 2.31 -1.84
N SER A 33 -5.82 1.62 -2.43
CA SER A 33 -5.53 0.48 -3.31
C SER A 33 -5.13 0.98 -4.70
N PRO A 34 -4.03 0.48 -5.28
CA PRO A 34 -3.61 0.87 -6.63
C PRO A 34 -4.50 0.30 -7.74
N LEU A 35 -5.40 -0.63 -7.42
CA LEU A 35 -6.24 -1.38 -8.36
C LEU A 35 -7.63 -1.63 -7.75
N SER A 36 -8.67 -1.72 -8.59
CA SER A 36 -10.00 -2.18 -8.19
C SER A 36 -10.01 -3.69 -7.92
N GLY A 37 -10.80 -4.12 -6.95
CA GLY A 37 -10.79 -5.53 -6.52
C GLY A 37 -11.42 -5.82 -5.18
N LYS A 38 -11.19 -7.04 -4.71
CA LYS A 38 -11.59 -7.49 -3.38
C LYS A 38 -10.38 -7.93 -2.58
N VAL A 39 -10.24 -7.42 -1.36
CA VAL A 39 -9.23 -7.90 -0.42
C VAL A 39 -9.62 -9.31 0.01
N VAL A 40 -8.74 -10.28 -0.25
CA VAL A 40 -8.96 -11.69 0.06
C VAL A 40 -8.16 -12.16 1.27
N GLU A 41 -7.12 -11.42 1.65
CA GLU A 41 -6.26 -11.74 2.79
C GLU A 41 -5.66 -10.47 3.37
N LYS A 42 -5.58 -10.38 4.69
CA LYS A 42 -4.88 -9.33 5.45
C LYS A 42 -3.71 -9.97 6.18
N ASN A 43 -2.61 -9.25 6.33
CA ASN A 43 -1.45 -9.78 7.03
C ASN A 43 -1.57 -9.57 8.54
N SER A 44 -2.07 -10.59 9.25
CA SER A 44 -2.19 -10.55 10.71
C SER A 44 -0.85 -10.34 11.42
N ALA A 45 0.27 -10.79 10.84
CA ALA A 45 1.59 -10.58 11.43
C ALA A 45 1.99 -9.09 11.45
N VAL A 46 1.54 -8.32 10.45
CA VAL A 46 1.74 -6.86 10.42
C VAL A 46 0.79 -6.14 11.37
N GLU A 47 -0.45 -6.62 11.55
CA GLU A 47 -1.38 -6.07 12.55
C GLU A 47 -0.82 -6.24 13.98
N GLU A 48 -0.21 -7.38 14.27
CA GLU A 48 0.45 -7.66 15.56
C GLU A 48 1.83 -6.99 15.70
N THR A 49 2.60 -6.96 14.59
CA THR A 49 3.97 -6.40 14.55
C THR A 49 4.13 -5.39 13.40
N PRO A 50 3.61 -4.16 13.54
CA PRO A 50 3.66 -3.14 12.47
C PRO A 50 5.07 -2.73 12.02
N ALA A 51 6.08 -2.96 12.86
CA ALA A 51 7.49 -2.69 12.52
C ALA A 51 8.01 -3.52 11.33
N LEU A 52 7.33 -4.62 10.95
CA LEU A 52 7.64 -5.39 9.75
C LEU A 52 7.51 -4.56 8.46
N ILE A 53 6.61 -3.56 8.43
CA ILE A 53 6.48 -2.63 7.30
C ILE A 53 7.78 -1.87 7.06
N ASN A 54 8.53 -1.54 8.13
CA ASN A 54 9.77 -0.78 8.03
C ASN A 54 11.00 -1.64 7.69
N THR A 55 10.97 -2.94 8.00
CA THR A 55 12.15 -3.81 7.96
C THR A 55 12.08 -4.89 6.88
N ALA A 56 10.87 -5.23 6.44
CA ALA A 56 10.58 -6.35 5.54
C ALA A 56 9.44 -6.01 4.55
N CYS A 57 9.37 -4.77 4.04
CA CYS A 57 8.24 -4.24 3.26
C CYS A 57 7.81 -5.07 2.03
N TYR A 58 8.75 -5.80 1.42
CA TYR A 58 8.48 -6.66 0.26
C TYR A 58 8.37 -8.16 0.60
N THR A 59 8.68 -8.54 1.83
CA THR A 59 8.59 -9.92 2.31
C THR A 59 7.52 -10.03 3.38
N ASP A 60 7.88 -10.02 4.66
CA ASP A 60 6.95 -10.28 5.77
C ASP A 60 6.04 -9.08 6.08
N GLY A 61 6.36 -7.91 5.56
CA GLY A 61 5.66 -6.64 5.75
C GLY A 61 4.57 -6.35 4.71
N TRP A 62 4.12 -7.33 3.93
CA TRP A 62 3.01 -7.15 2.99
C TRP A 62 1.71 -6.77 3.73
N LEU A 63 0.85 -5.96 3.11
CA LEU A 63 -0.32 -5.40 3.80
C LEU A 63 -1.58 -6.25 3.61
N PHE A 64 -1.93 -6.51 2.35
CA PHE A 64 -3.09 -7.31 1.97
C PHE A 64 -2.87 -7.99 0.62
N LYS A 65 -3.66 -9.02 0.33
CA LYS A 65 -3.77 -9.62 -1.02
C LYS A 65 -5.09 -9.21 -1.66
N LEU A 66 -5.02 -8.83 -2.93
CA LEU A 66 -6.15 -8.35 -3.71
C LEU A 66 -6.47 -9.33 -4.83
N GLN A 67 -7.72 -9.75 -4.91
CA GLN A 67 -8.27 -10.32 -6.14
C GLN A 67 -8.68 -9.16 -7.07
N ILE A 68 -7.92 -8.94 -8.14
CA ILE A 68 -8.08 -7.82 -9.07
C ILE A 68 -9.34 -8.01 -9.91
N SER A 69 -10.15 -6.95 -10.05
CA SER A 69 -11.37 -6.95 -10.86
C SER A 69 -11.10 -6.63 -12.33
N ASP A 70 -10.20 -5.68 -12.63
CA ASP A 70 -9.77 -5.34 -13.99
C ASP A 70 -8.25 -5.47 -14.15
N LYS A 71 -7.81 -6.44 -14.95
CA LYS A 71 -6.39 -6.68 -15.22
C LYS A 71 -5.74 -5.58 -16.07
N ASN A 72 -6.52 -4.79 -16.82
CA ASN A 72 -5.98 -3.72 -17.65
C ASN A 72 -5.40 -2.59 -16.79
N GLU A 73 -5.91 -2.38 -15.58
CA GLU A 73 -5.40 -1.38 -14.63
C GLU A 73 -3.93 -1.64 -14.26
N VAL A 74 -3.46 -2.90 -14.28
CA VAL A 74 -2.05 -3.24 -14.02
C VAL A 74 -1.11 -2.58 -15.02
N SER A 75 -1.54 -2.47 -16.29
CA SER A 75 -0.73 -1.84 -17.36
C SER A 75 -0.59 -0.33 -17.19
N GLN A 76 -1.41 0.28 -16.33
CA GLN A 76 -1.39 1.71 -16.02
C GLN A 76 -0.43 2.04 -14.86
N LEU A 77 0.06 1.02 -14.14
CA LEU A 77 1.04 1.21 -13.08
C LEU A 77 2.43 1.53 -13.64
N MET A 78 3.24 2.20 -12.83
CA MET A 78 4.64 2.41 -13.15
C MET A 78 5.41 1.09 -13.11
N THR A 79 6.37 0.92 -14.01
CA THR A 79 7.40 -0.10 -13.85
C THR A 79 8.38 0.35 -12.76
N GLU A 80 9.19 -0.58 -12.26
CA GLU A 80 10.24 -0.27 -11.28
C GLU A 80 11.15 0.86 -11.79
N GLU A 81 11.60 0.79 -13.05
CA GLU A 81 12.48 1.82 -13.64
C GLU A 81 11.83 3.20 -13.67
N LYS A 82 10.55 3.26 -14.08
CA LYS A 82 9.77 4.50 -14.10
C LYS A 82 9.56 5.06 -12.70
N TYR A 83 9.32 4.19 -11.71
CA TYR A 83 9.15 4.62 -10.32
C TYR A 83 10.45 5.16 -9.72
N GLN A 84 11.60 4.52 -10.02
CA GLN A 84 12.92 5.02 -9.61
C GLN A 84 13.25 6.38 -10.24
N GLU A 85 12.87 6.60 -11.50
CA GLU A 85 13.00 7.91 -12.15
C GLU A 85 12.10 8.96 -11.49
N TYR A 86 10.83 8.60 -11.23
CA TYR A 86 9.88 9.46 -10.53
C TYR A 86 10.44 9.91 -9.17
N LEU A 87 10.95 8.99 -8.35
CA LEU A 87 11.52 9.33 -7.04
C LEU A 87 12.70 10.30 -7.13
N LYS A 88 13.54 10.22 -8.16
CA LYS A 88 14.65 11.17 -8.37
C LYS A 88 14.15 12.56 -8.74
N SER A 89 13.06 12.64 -9.51
CA SER A 89 12.44 13.91 -9.91
C SER A 89 11.59 14.56 -8.82
N ASP A 90 10.84 13.76 -8.05
CA ASP A 90 9.92 14.25 -7.01
C ASP A 90 10.66 14.59 -5.71
N ALA A 91 11.72 13.82 -5.36
CA ALA A 91 12.62 14.17 -4.27
C ALA A 91 13.41 15.47 -4.55
N ALA A 92 13.61 15.82 -5.83
CA ALA A 92 14.20 17.10 -6.23
C ALA A 92 13.19 18.27 -6.18
N ALA A 93 11.88 18.01 -6.08
CA ALA A 93 10.83 19.02 -6.08
C ALA A 93 10.30 19.38 -4.67
N LYS A 94 10.70 18.65 -3.62
CA LYS A 94 10.25 18.85 -2.23
C LYS A 94 11.37 19.12 -1.20
N HIS A 95 12.55 19.51 -1.65
CA HIS A 95 13.60 20.10 -0.82
C HIS A 95 14.06 21.45 -1.36
#